data_AF-A0A7L9BCM6-F1
#
_entry.id   AF-A0A7L9BCM6-F1
#
_cell.length_a   1.000
_cell.length_b   1.000
_cell.length_c   1.000
_cell.angle_alpha   90.00
_cell.angle_beta   90.00
_cell.angle_gamma   90.00
#
_symmetry.space_group_name_H-M   'P 1'
#
loop_
_entity.id
_entity.type
_entity.pdbx_description
1 polymer ?
#
loop_
_entity_poly.entity_id
_entity_poly.type
_entity_poly.pdbx_seq_one_letter_code
_entity_poly.pdbx_strand_id
1 'polypeptide(L)'
;MKNRLIILLIVVSTTAYTQDSLDIKIGQMILTGFPKAEVDPQLLESVRQGKVGSVIIFEKNIPVKNSYLNLKKITWTYQQAAPIPLFIAIDQEGGRVNRLKEKYGFPRSVSAATLGKSKLDSVKFYSEITAATLAGLGINMNFAPVVDLASNPDNPIIAKVERAFSKNADSVALYAEAFISEHRKLGVFTALKHFPGHGSSKTDTHLDMTDITNTWMEQELTPYIKLIQNGMVDAVMTAHIVNGRLDQDKLPATLSPKIINGLLRRGLRYDGVVFSDDMQMHAISKHYTFEESIKLAILAGVDILCFTNNIHGSREHTVDKVHAIIRNFVLDGTIPVSRIDESFRRIVTLKRKLGGEAERYYGDELAQLQAQLAEKDSLLLFNQERLRQAEEALIEVAGKQESKKKRKK
;
A
#
# COMPACT_ATOMS: atom_id res chain seq x y z
N MET A 1 47.76 -14.87 -51.94
CA MET A 1 46.34 -14.43 -52.05
C MET A 1 45.59 -15.10 -50.91
N LYS A 2 45.51 -14.44 -49.75
CA LYS A 2 44.51 -13.44 -49.32
C LYS A 2 43.21 -14.09 -48.84
N ASN A 3 43.13 -14.11 -47.51
CA ASN A 3 42.00 -13.78 -46.64
C ASN A 3 40.83 -14.76 -46.50
N ARG A 4 40.87 -15.46 -45.36
CA ARG A 4 39.73 -15.94 -44.58
C ARG A 4 38.77 -14.79 -44.27
N LEU A 5 37.48 -15.00 -44.45
CA LEU A 5 36.44 -14.17 -43.83
C LEU A 5 35.53 -15.09 -43.02
N ILE A 6 35.85 -15.23 -41.74
CA ILE A 6 34.94 -15.78 -40.74
C ILE A 6 34.01 -14.62 -40.38
N ILE A 7 32.72 -14.73 -40.76
CA ILE A 7 31.69 -13.79 -40.33
C ILE A 7 31.35 -14.17 -38.88
N LEU A 8 31.92 -13.42 -37.95
CA LEU A 8 31.51 -13.42 -36.56
C LEU A 8 30.16 -12.68 -36.48
N LEU A 9 29.06 -13.42 -36.39
CA LEU A 9 27.77 -12.84 -36.02
C LEU A 9 27.86 -12.43 -34.55
N ILE A 10 28.16 -11.15 -34.32
CA ILE A 10 27.96 -10.53 -33.02
C ILE A 10 26.45 -10.40 -32.85
N VAL A 11 25.85 -11.36 -32.16
CA VAL A 11 24.53 -11.17 -31.55
C VAL A 11 24.74 -10.16 -30.44
N VAL A 12 24.58 -8.87 -30.76
CA VAL A 12 24.37 -7.86 -29.73
C VAL A 12 23.00 -8.17 -29.15
N SER A 13 22.99 -8.92 -28.06
CA SER A 13 21.81 -9.07 -27.23
C SER A 13 21.53 -7.71 -26.62
N THR A 14 20.77 -6.86 -27.32
CA THR A 14 20.11 -5.73 -26.69
C THR A 14 18.94 -6.28 -25.89
N THR A 15 19.23 -6.90 -24.73
CA THR A 15 18.26 -6.95 -23.64
C THR A 15 18.09 -5.53 -23.13
N ALA A 16 17.39 -4.70 -23.90
CA ALA A 16 16.58 -3.67 -23.29
C ALA A 16 15.61 -4.44 -22.39
N TYR A 17 15.87 -4.43 -21.09
CA TYR A 17 14.95 -4.96 -20.09
C TYR A 17 13.63 -4.23 -20.30
N THR A 18 12.72 -4.82 -21.06
CA THR A 18 11.32 -4.43 -21.02
C THR A 18 10.89 -4.82 -19.62
N GLN A 19 10.74 -3.82 -18.78
CA GLN A 19 10.40 -4.01 -17.38
C GLN A 19 9.07 -4.77 -17.33
N ASP A 20 9.04 -5.91 -16.63
CA ASP A 20 7.87 -6.77 -16.59
C ASP A 20 6.70 -5.98 -15.96
N SER A 21 5.56 -5.92 -16.67
CA SER A 21 4.35 -5.27 -16.16
C SER A 21 3.95 -5.82 -14.79
N LEU A 22 4.18 -7.10 -14.53
CA LEU A 22 3.93 -7.70 -13.22
C LEU A 22 4.86 -7.12 -12.14
N ASP A 23 6.13 -6.87 -12.44
CA ASP A 23 7.10 -6.35 -11.48
C ASP A 23 6.75 -4.92 -11.04
N ILE A 24 6.30 -4.08 -11.98
CA ILE A 24 5.80 -2.74 -11.69
C ILE A 24 4.54 -2.82 -10.80
N LYS A 25 3.59 -3.68 -11.14
CA LYS A 25 2.35 -3.84 -10.37
C LYS A 25 2.63 -4.30 -8.94
N ILE A 26 3.50 -5.29 -8.76
CA ILE A 26 3.95 -5.74 -7.43
C ILE A 26 4.65 -4.61 -6.69
N GLY A 27 5.53 -3.86 -7.36
CA GLY A 27 6.21 -2.74 -6.75
C GLY A 27 5.26 -1.69 -6.19
N GLN A 28 4.14 -1.41 -6.88
CA GLN A 28 3.11 -0.50 -6.39
C GLN A 28 2.47 -0.94 -5.07
N MET A 29 2.48 -2.23 -4.76
CA MET A 29 1.93 -2.81 -3.53
C MET A 29 2.90 -2.75 -2.34
N ILE A 30 4.10 -2.19 -2.50
CA ILE A 30 5.13 -2.16 -1.47
C ILE A 30 5.32 -0.73 -0.96
N LEU A 31 5.25 -0.58 0.36
CA LEU A 31 5.69 0.60 1.10
C LEU A 31 6.88 0.24 1.98
N THR A 32 7.94 1.03 1.90
CA THR A 32 9.15 0.81 2.73
C THR A 32 9.68 2.07 3.38
N GLY A 33 10.31 1.94 4.55
CA GLY A 33 11.09 3.02 5.16
C GLY A 33 12.55 2.98 4.71
N PHE A 34 13.33 3.98 5.13
CA PHE A 34 14.76 4.08 4.85
C PHE A 34 15.55 4.44 6.11
N PRO A 35 16.84 4.09 6.20
CA PRO A 35 17.52 4.01 7.49
C PRO A 35 17.94 5.37 8.07
N LYS A 36 18.20 6.37 7.22
CA LYS A 36 18.88 7.61 7.61
C LYS A 36 18.15 8.87 7.11
N ALA A 37 18.55 10.03 7.62
CA ALA A 37 18.10 11.35 7.16
C ALA A 37 18.80 11.82 5.87
N GLU A 38 18.90 10.93 4.89
CA GLU A 38 19.50 11.17 3.57
C GLU A 38 18.89 10.22 2.52
N VAL A 39 19.20 10.44 1.25
CA VAL A 39 18.79 9.54 0.17
C VAL A 39 19.57 8.24 0.29
N ASP A 40 18.86 7.12 0.42
CA ASP A 40 19.44 5.79 0.44
C ASP A 40 19.67 5.30 -1.00
N PRO A 41 20.91 4.99 -1.42
CA PRO A 41 21.19 4.61 -2.80
C PRO A 41 20.50 3.32 -3.25
N GLN A 42 20.31 2.35 -2.35
CA GLN A 42 19.69 1.06 -2.69
C GLN A 42 18.18 1.23 -2.90
N LEU A 43 17.53 2.00 -2.02
CA LEU A 43 16.14 2.36 -2.19
C LEU A 43 15.93 3.21 -3.43
N LEU A 44 16.81 4.19 -3.70
CA LEU A 44 16.71 5.03 -4.90
C LEU A 44 16.75 4.19 -6.19
N GLU A 45 17.59 3.16 -6.23
CA GLU A 45 17.63 2.23 -7.36
C GLU A 45 16.36 1.38 -7.44
N SER A 46 15.85 0.89 -6.31
CA SER A 46 14.58 0.16 -6.26
C SER A 46 13.40 1.03 -6.73
N VAL A 47 13.39 2.32 -6.39
CA VAL A 47 12.43 3.32 -6.85
C VAL A 47 12.53 3.52 -8.36
N ARG A 48 13.76 3.69 -8.90
CA ARG A 48 14.00 3.83 -10.34
C ARG A 48 13.54 2.61 -11.13
N GLN A 49 13.72 1.43 -10.55
CA GLN A 49 13.23 0.15 -11.10
C GLN A 49 11.75 -0.11 -10.80
N GLY A 50 10.99 0.86 -10.29
CA GLY A 50 9.56 0.70 -10.01
C GLY A 50 9.20 -0.47 -9.08
N LYS A 51 10.17 -1.02 -8.35
CA LYS A 51 10.00 -2.16 -7.42
C LYS A 51 9.38 -1.74 -6.09
N VAL A 52 9.18 -0.44 -5.90
CA VAL A 52 8.52 0.15 -4.73
C VAL A 52 7.64 1.31 -5.19
N GLY A 53 6.41 1.35 -4.67
CA GLY A 53 5.42 2.37 -5.01
C GLY A 53 5.24 3.42 -3.93
N SER A 54 5.76 3.17 -2.73
CA SER A 54 5.58 4.08 -1.60
C SER A 54 6.79 4.08 -0.67
N VAL A 55 7.09 5.23 -0.10
CA VAL A 55 8.12 5.38 0.94
C VAL A 55 7.53 6.06 2.16
N ILE A 56 7.94 5.67 3.36
CA ILE A 56 7.49 6.30 4.62
C ILE A 56 8.64 6.97 5.36
N ILE A 57 8.34 8.15 5.92
CA ILE A 57 9.26 8.98 6.67
C ILE A 57 9.00 8.80 8.18
N PHE A 58 10.07 8.53 8.94
CA PHE A 58 10.08 8.57 10.40
C PHE A 58 10.92 9.73 10.92
N GLU A 59 10.89 9.93 12.24
CA GLU A 59 11.68 10.98 12.90
C GLU A 59 13.18 10.80 12.65
N LYS A 60 13.68 9.55 12.53
CA LYS A 60 15.07 9.25 12.19
C LYS A 60 15.50 9.78 10.82
N ASN A 61 14.54 10.07 9.93
CA ASN A 61 14.78 10.59 8.60
C ASN A 61 14.74 12.12 8.54
N ILE A 62 14.48 12.80 9.67
CA ILE A 62 14.41 14.26 9.73
C ILE A 62 15.82 14.83 9.92
N PRO A 63 16.36 15.60 8.95
CA PRO A 63 17.68 16.19 9.08
C PRO A 63 17.73 17.17 10.26
N VAL A 64 18.82 17.20 11.01
CA VAL A 64 18.94 18.03 12.24
C VAL A 64 19.07 19.52 11.91
N LYS A 65 19.72 19.86 10.78
CA LYS A 65 19.92 21.24 10.32
C LYS A 65 19.17 21.46 9.01
N ASN A 66 18.60 22.66 8.83
CA ASN A 66 17.83 23.03 7.64
C ASN A 66 16.79 21.96 7.27
N SER A 67 16.09 21.43 8.29
CA SER A 67 15.27 20.22 8.20
C SER A 67 14.26 20.28 7.06
N TYR A 68 13.57 21.41 6.90
CA TYR A 68 12.61 21.61 5.82
C TYR A 68 13.24 21.45 4.43
N LEU A 69 14.32 22.19 4.14
CA LEU A 69 14.97 22.18 2.83
C LEU A 69 15.60 20.82 2.52
N ASN A 70 16.27 20.21 3.50
CA ASN A 70 16.96 18.94 3.30
C ASN A 70 15.97 17.78 3.15
N LEU A 71 14.89 17.75 3.95
CA LEU A 71 13.85 16.75 3.79
C LEU A 71 13.13 16.90 2.45
N LYS A 72 12.82 18.14 2.02
CA LYS A 72 12.27 18.41 0.68
C LYS A 72 13.17 17.90 -0.45
N LYS A 73 14.49 18.01 -0.30
CA LYS A 73 15.43 17.46 -1.30
C LYS A 73 15.37 15.93 -1.34
N ILE A 74 15.28 15.26 -0.20
CA ILE A 74 15.15 13.80 -0.12
C ILE A 74 13.86 13.33 -0.80
N THR A 75 12.71 13.91 -0.43
CA THR A 75 11.42 13.55 -1.02
C THR A 75 11.38 13.83 -2.53
N TRP A 76 11.88 15.00 -2.95
CA TRP A 76 12.00 15.34 -4.37
C TRP A 76 12.86 14.32 -5.13
N THR A 77 14.00 13.91 -4.56
CA THR A 77 14.93 12.98 -5.23
C THR A 77 14.27 11.62 -5.48
N TYR A 78 13.57 11.06 -4.48
CA TYR A 78 12.81 9.82 -4.68
C TYR A 78 11.65 10.02 -5.66
N GLN A 79 10.92 11.13 -5.56
CA GLN A 79 9.79 11.42 -6.44
C GLN A 79 10.21 11.52 -7.91
N GLN A 80 11.35 12.15 -8.21
CA GLN A 80 11.88 12.30 -9.57
C GLN A 80 12.47 11.00 -10.15
N ALA A 81 12.92 10.10 -9.29
CA ALA A 81 13.46 8.81 -9.73
C ALA A 81 12.36 7.79 -10.07
N ALA A 82 11.15 7.98 -9.55
CA ALA A 82 10.08 6.99 -9.65
C ALA A 82 9.40 7.04 -11.04
N PRO A 83 9.20 5.88 -11.72
CA PRO A 83 8.47 5.85 -12.97
C PRO A 83 6.99 6.21 -12.76
N ILE A 84 6.37 5.66 -11.70
CA ILE A 84 5.03 6.00 -11.22
C ILE A 84 5.18 6.82 -9.92
N PRO A 85 4.38 7.87 -9.66
CA PRO A 85 4.60 8.76 -8.53
C PRO A 85 4.56 7.96 -7.25
N LEU A 86 5.47 8.24 -6.32
CA LEU A 86 5.41 7.58 -5.02
C LEU A 86 4.24 8.13 -4.20
N PHE A 87 3.67 7.27 -3.36
CA PHE A 87 3.14 7.78 -2.11
C PHE A 87 4.33 8.04 -1.19
N ILE A 88 4.57 9.30 -0.87
CA ILE A 88 5.52 9.72 0.15
C ILE A 88 4.69 9.92 1.42
N ALA A 89 4.82 8.96 2.33
CA ALA A 89 3.95 8.78 3.48
C ALA A 89 4.61 9.23 4.80
N ILE A 90 3.77 9.59 5.77
CA ILE A 90 4.20 9.93 7.14
C ILE A 90 3.06 9.67 8.14
N ASP A 91 3.40 9.39 9.40
CA ASP A 91 2.47 9.47 10.52
C ASP A 91 2.54 10.84 11.18
N GLN A 92 1.85 11.82 10.61
CA GLN A 92 1.75 13.17 11.17
C GLN A 92 0.35 13.39 11.76
N GLU A 93 0.04 12.63 12.81
CA GLU A 93 -1.24 12.69 13.53
C GLU A 93 -1.35 13.93 14.43
N GLY A 94 -0.20 14.35 14.98
CA GLY A 94 -0.11 15.35 16.02
C GLY A 94 0.06 14.75 17.42
N GLY A 95 0.24 15.60 18.42
CA GLY A 95 0.51 15.16 19.79
C GLY A 95 1.75 14.25 19.87
N ARG A 96 1.59 13.04 20.40
CA ARG A 96 2.70 12.09 20.61
C ARG A 96 3.15 11.38 19.33
N VAL A 97 2.25 11.20 18.36
CA VAL A 97 2.57 10.62 17.05
C VAL A 97 2.76 11.75 16.05
N ASN A 98 3.94 12.36 16.16
CA ASN A 98 4.37 13.50 15.36
C ASN A 98 5.84 13.27 14.98
N ARG A 99 6.16 13.31 13.68
CA ARG A 99 7.54 13.21 13.20
C ARG A 99 8.15 14.60 12.97
N LEU A 100 7.37 15.54 12.43
CA LEU A 100 7.77 16.93 12.15
C LEU A 100 7.59 17.81 13.39
N LYS A 101 8.55 17.71 14.32
CA LYS A 101 8.50 18.39 15.63
C LYS A 101 9.12 19.80 15.61
N GLU A 102 8.69 20.65 16.55
CA GLU A 102 9.21 22.02 16.74
C GLU A 102 10.72 22.09 16.95
N LYS A 103 11.33 21.07 17.58
CA LYS A 103 12.79 20.99 17.76
C LYS A 103 13.57 20.93 16.43
N TYR A 104 12.89 20.65 15.32
CA TYR A 104 13.44 20.68 13.96
C TYR A 104 13.00 21.92 13.16
N GLY A 105 12.30 22.86 13.79
CA GLY A 105 11.79 24.07 13.15
C GLY A 105 10.46 23.92 12.40
N PHE A 106 9.75 22.79 12.59
CA PHE A 106 8.39 22.62 12.03
C PHE A 106 7.31 23.23 12.93
N PRO A 107 6.13 23.57 12.41
CA PRO A 107 5.03 24.10 13.20
C PRO A 107 4.58 23.15 14.32
N ARG A 108 4.07 23.73 15.40
CA ARG A 108 3.46 22.97 16.50
C ARG A 108 2.24 22.18 16.03
N SER A 109 2.19 20.90 16.38
CA SER A 109 1.02 20.03 16.22
C SER A 109 0.30 19.81 17.55
N VAL A 110 -1.00 19.53 17.53
CA VAL A 110 -1.82 19.24 18.71
C VAL A 110 -2.37 17.80 18.67
N SER A 111 -2.65 17.20 19.84
CA SER A 111 -3.21 15.84 19.90
C SER A 111 -4.67 15.81 19.44
N ALA A 112 -5.12 14.68 18.89
CA ALA A 112 -6.52 14.51 18.49
C ALA A 112 -7.47 14.68 19.68
N ALA A 113 -7.09 14.20 20.88
CA ALA A 113 -7.91 14.38 22.08
C ALA A 113 -8.04 15.87 22.50
N THR A 114 -7.01 16.69 22.24
CA THR A 114 -7.08 18.14 22.44
C THR A 114 -8.04 18.76 21.43
N LEU A 115 -7.90 18.40 20.15
CA LEU A 115 -8.77 18.86 19.07
C LEU A 115 -10.25 18.49 19.30
N GLY A 116 -10.52 17.28 19.80
CA GLY A 116 -11.87 16.82 20.10
C GLY A 116 -12.54 17.50 21.31
N LYS A 117 -11.78 18.28 22.10
CA LYS A 117 -12.29 19.19 23.14
C LYS A 117 -12.36 20.65 22.67
N SER A 118 -11.94 20.91 21.43
CA SER A 118 -11.86 22.24 20.84
C SER A 118 -13.03 22.52 19.89
N LYS A 119 -13.13 23.76 19.40
CA LYS A 119 -14.08 24.11 18.35
C LYS A 119 -13.64 23.52 17.01
N LEU A 120 -14.60 23.27 16.11
CA LEU A 120 -14.32 22.74 14.77
C LEU A 120 -13.33 23.61 13.99
N ASP A 121 -13.35 24.93 14.17
CA ASP A 121 -12.40 25.85 13.53
C ASP A 121 -10.96 25.61 13.97
N SER A 122 -10.73 25.19 15.21
CA SER A 122 -9.40 24.79 15.66
C SER A 122 -8.93 23.52 14.96
N VAL A 123 -9.83 22.55 14.73
CA VAL A 123 -9.51 21.34 13.96
C VAL A 123 -9.09 21.71 12.55
N LYS A 124 -9.86 22.58 11.88
CA LYS A 124 -9.52 23.06 10.53
C LYS A 124 -8.16 23.77 10.51
N PHE A 125 -7.95 24.73 11.40
CA PHE A 125 -6.70 25.50 11.48
C PHE A 125 -5.45 24.62 11.63
N TYR A 126 -5.45 23.69 12.58
CA TYR A 126 -4.28 22.80 12.79
C TYR A 126 -4.13 21.76 11.66
N SER A 127 -5.23 21.32 11.06
CA SER A 127 -5.21 20.39 9.93
C SER A 127 -4.64 21.05 8.67
N GLU A 128 -5.00 22.31 8.40
CA GLU A 128 -4.47 23.10 7.29
C GLU A 128 -2.96 23.33 7.44
N ILE A 129 -2.49 23.73 8.63
CA ILE A 129 -1.05 23.90 8.91
C ILE A 129 -0.29 22.59 8.68
N THR A 130 -0.85 21.48 9.15
CA THR A 130 -0.26 20.15 8.96
C THR A 130 -0.17 19.83 7.47
N ALA A 131 -1.29 19.92 6.75
CA ALA A 131 -1.38 19.64 5.33
C ALA A 131 -0.45 20.54 4.49
N ALA A 132 -0.36 21.83 4.79
CA ALA A 132 0.54 22.78 4.12
C ALA A 132 2.01 22.44 4.33
N THR A 133 2.37 22.03 5.55
CA THR A 133 3.73 21.59 5.87
C THR A 133 4.08 20.33 5.07
N LEU A 134 3.17 19.35 5.02
CA LEU A 134 3.37 18.11 4.27
C LEU A 134 3.48 18.35 2.76
N ALA A 135 2.54 19.11 2.19
CA ALA A 135 2.55 19.46 0.76
C ALA A 135 3.83 20.22 0.37
N GLY A 136 4.27 21.17 1.20
CA GLY A 136 5.50 21.94 0.97
C GLY A 136 6.78 21.09 0.94
N LEU A 137 6.78 19.97 1.65
CA LEU A 137 7.83 18.95 1.68
C LEU A 137 7.68 17.89 0.57
N GLY A 138 6.61 17.92 -0.23
CA GLY A 138 6.32 16.88 -1.22
C GLY A 138 5.82 15.57 -0.61
N ILE A 139 5.36 15.60 0.65
CA ILE A 139 4.70 14.47 1.31
C ILE A 139 3.22 14.52 0.92
N ASN A 140 2.71 13.42 0.36
CA ASN A 140 1.39 13.38 -0.28
C ASN A 140 0.45 12.31 0.30
N MET A 141 0.90 11.57 1.32
CA MET A 141 0.07 10.64 2.08
C MET A 141 0.31 10.85 3.58
N ASN A 142 -0.72 11.21 4.32
CA ASN A 142 -0.68 11.25 5.78
C ASN A 142 -1.46 10.07 6.34
N PHE A 143 -0.83 9.23 7.15
CA PHE A 143 -1.50 8.18 7.92
C PHE A 143 -2.18 8.80 9.14
N ALA A 144 -3.17 9.64 8.86
CA ALA A 144 -4.07 10.31 9.77
C ALA A 144 -5.31 10.70 8.96
N PRO A 145 -6.49 10.88 9.57
CA PRO A 145 -6.74 10.88 11.01
C PRO A 145 -6.92 9.47 11.60
N VAL A 146 -6.61 9.35 12.90
CA VAL A 146 -7.06 8.22 13.71
C VAL A 146 -8.56 8.39 13.97
N VAL A 147 -9.34 7.37 13.62
CA VAL A 147 -10.79 7.33 13.81
C VAL A 147 -11.23 6.28 14.83
N ASP A 148 -10.28 5.69 15.54
CA ASP A 148 -10.56 4.87 16.72
C ASP A 148 -11.28 5.69 17.80
N LEU A 149 -12.15 5.04 18.56
CA LEU A 149 -12.87 5.69 19.66
C LEU A 149 -12.01 5.66 20.93
N ALA A 150 -12.05 6.73 21.72
CA ALA A 150 -11.53 6.72 23.10
C ALA A 150 -12.48 5.97 24.06
N SER A 151 -12.99 4.80 23.66
CA SER A 151 -14.03 4.04 24.36
C SER A 151 -13.48 3.35 25.61
N ASN A 152 -12.23 2.86 25.55
CA ASN A 152 -11.50 2.35 26.72
C ASN A 152 -10.46 3.40 27.19
N PRO A 153 -10.65 4.06 28.35
CA PRO A 153 -9.69 5.04 28.86
C PRO A 153 -8.33 4.42 29.21
N ASP A 154 -8.29 3.11 29.44
CA ASP A 154 -7.06 2.39 29.75
C ASP A 154 -6.26 1.95 28.53
N ASN A 155 -6.81 2.14 27.32
CA ASN A 155 -6.15 1.79 26.07
C ASN A 155 -4.77 2.47 25.98
N PRO A 156 -3.66 1.71 25.98
CA PRO A 156 -2.32 2.25 26.08
C PRO A 156 -1.86 2.96 24.80
N ILE A 157 -2.44 2.63 23.65
CA ILE A 157 -1.95 3.07 22.34
C ILE A 157 -2.87 4.06 21.62
N ILE A 158 -4.12 4.23 22.06
CA ILE A 158 -5.08 5.20 21.50
C ILE A 158 -5.43 6.27 22.54
N ALA A 159 -6.09 5.87 23.64
CA ALA A 159 -6.65 6.83 24.59
C ALA A 159 -5.58 7.48 25.48
N LYS A 160 -4.72 6.69 26.13
CA LYS A 160 -3.67 7.19 27.05
C LYS A 160 -2.63 8.08 26.37
N VAL A 161 -2.43 7.89 25.07
CA VAL A 161 -1.50 8.68 24.24
C VAL A 161 -2.21 9.74 23.39
N GLU A 162 -3.50 9.98 23.68
CA GLU A 162 -4.30 11.10 23.14
C GLU A 162 -4.50 11.09 21.61
N ARG A 163 -4.52 9.92 20.99
CA ARG A 163 -4.64 9.76 19.52
C ARG A 163 -6.08 9.75 19.00
N ALA A 164 -7.08 9.51 19.86
CA ALA A 164 -8.49 9.58 19.46
C ALA A 164 -9.10 10.95 19.77
N PHE A 165 -9.95 11.45 18.87
CA PHE A 165 -10.67 12.71 19.08
C PHE A 165 -11.65 12.63 20.25
N SER A 166 -12.42 11.55 20.34
CA SER A 166 -13.51 11.42 21.31
C SER A 166 -13.87 9.95 21.54
N LYS A 167 -14.64 9.70 22.60
CA LYS A 167 -15.35 8.41 22.80
C LYS A 167 -16.66 8.35 22.02
N ASN A 168 -17.22 9.50 21.60
CA ASN A 168 -18.44 9.57 20.82
C ASN A 168 -18.11 9.45 19.33
N ALA A 169 -18.68 8.45 18.66
CA ALA A 169 -18.36 8.17 17.26
C ALA A 169 -18.80 9.25 16.27
N ASP A 170 -19.88 9.97 16.55
CA ASP A 170 -20.35 11.06 15.69
C ASP A 170 -19.39 12.26 15.76
N SER A 171 -18.87 12.57 16.95
CA SER A 171 -17.83 13.57 17.12
C SER A 171 -16.55 13.17 16.39
N VAL A 172 -16.13 11.90 16.48
CA VAL A 172 -14.95 11.40 15.75
C VAL A 172 -15.14 11.56 14.23
N ALA A 173 -16.31 11.18 13.70
CA ALA A 173 -16.61 11.36 12.28
C ALA A 173 -16.56 12.84 11.86
N LEU A 174 -17.17 13.73 12.64
CA LEU A 174 -17.20 15.18 12.38
C LEU A 174 -15.79 15.80 12.33
N TYR A 175 -14.95 15.47 13.31
CA TYR A 175 -13.59 16.04 13.37
C TYR A 175 -12.66 15.43 12.31
N ALA A 176 -12.79 14.12 12.04
CA ALA A 176 -12.05 13.46 10.98
C ALA A 176 -12.43 14.03 9.60
N GLU A 177 -13.70 14.28 9.33
CA GLU A 177 -14.17 14.89 8.08
C GLU A 177 -13.53 16.26 7.85
N ALA A 178 -13.50 17.12 8.88
CA ALA A 178 -12.82 18.42 8.81
C ALA A 178 -11.31 18.26 8.57
N PHE A 179 -10.65 17.35 9.28
CA PHE A 179 -9.21 17.07 9.09
C PHE A 179 -8.90 16.66 7.65
N ILE A 180 -9.67 15.73 7.10
CA ILE A 180 -9.49 15.21 5.74
C ILE A 180 -9.75 16.29 4.71
N SER A 181 -10.80 17.09 4.90
CA SER A 181 -11.13 18.21 4.02
C SER A 181 -9.95 19.18 3.87
N GLU A 182 -9.29 19.56 4.97
CA GLU A 182 -8.13 20.46 4.90
C GLU A 182 -6.90 19.83 4.23
N HIS A 183 -6.68 18.52 4.40
CA HIS A 183 -5.60 17.80 3.71
C HIS A 183 -5.85 17.73 2.19
N ARG A 184 -7.07 17.41 1.78
CA ARG A 184 -7.47 17.31 0.37
C ARG A 184 -7.31 18.63 -0.38
N LYS A 185 -7.61 19.78 0.25
CA LYS A 185 -7.41 21.11 -0.36
C LYS A 185 -5.97 21.35 -0.84
N LEU A 186 -5.00 20.68 -0.21
CA LEU A 186 -3.58 20.85 -0.49
C LEU A 186 -2.97 19.62 -1.18
N GLY A 187 -3.80 18.71 -1.70
CA GLY A 187 -3.34 17.53 -2.44
C GLY A 187 -2.68 16.46 -1.58
N VAL A 188 -2.91 16.46 -0.26
CA VAL A 188 -2.39 15.43 0.65
C VAL A 188 -3.50 14.42 0.93
N PHE A 189 -3.30 13.17 0.58
CA PHE A 189 -4.24 12.10 0.90
C PHE A 189 -4.17 11.71 2.38
N THR A 190 -5.27 11.12 2.86
CA THR A 190 -5.40 10.66 4.25
C THR A 190 -5.73 9.17 4.31
N ALA A 191 -5.30 8.49 5.38
CA ALA A 191 -5.72 7.12 5.65
C ALA A 191 -6.40 7.01 7.01
N LEU A 192 -7.66 6.56 7.02
CA LEU A 192 -8.37 6.28 8.27
C LEU A 192 -7.74 5.08 8.95
N LYS A 193 -7.50 5.17 10.26
CA LYS A 193 -6.91 4.08 11.03
C LYS A 193 -7.44 3.97 12.46
N HIS A 194 -7.47 2.77 13.06
CA HIS A 194 -6.96 1.49 12.53
C HIS A 194 -8.12 0.51 12.36
N PHE A 195 -8.46 0.15 11.12
CA PHE A 195 -9.68 -0.61 10.83
C PHE A 195 -9.58 -2.06 11.38
N PRO A 196 -10.62 -2.63 12.03
CA PRO A 196 -12.01 -2.15 12.17
C PRO A 196 -12.32 -1.37 13.47
N GLY A 197 -11.32 -0.72 14.05
CA GLY A 197 -11.43 0.02 15.31
C GLY A 197 -10.59 -0.63 16.41
N HIS A 198 -9.59 0.11 16.87
CA HIS A 198 -8.64 -0.30 17.92
C HIS A 198 -8.96 0.31 19.29
N GLY A 199 -10.03 1.12 19.39
CA GLY A 199 -10.32 1.99 20.53
C GLY A 199 -10.60 1.24 21.83
N SER A 200 -11.20 0.05 21.74
CA SER A 200 -11.56 -0.79 22.89
C SER A 200 -10.44 -1.69 23.40
N SER A 201 -9.25 -1.70 22.78
CA SER A 201 -8.18 -2.61 23.18
C SER A 201 -7.64 -2.34 24.59
N LYS A 202 -7.16 -3.41 25.23
CA LYS A 202 -6.54 -3.36 26.57
C LYS A 202 -5.02 -3.55 26.54
N THR A 203 -4.49 -4.04 25.43
CA THR A 203 -3.07 -4.38 25.23
C THR A 203 -2.50 -3.62 24.03
N ASP A 204 -1.17 -3.61 23.94
CA ASP A 204 -0.41 -2.94 22.89
C ASP A 204 0.00 -3.93 21.79
N THR A 205 -0.44 -3.67 20.56
CA THR A 205 -0.13 -4.48 19.35
C THR A 205 1.35 -4.43 18.94
N HIS A 206 2.13 -3.46 19.42
CA HIS A 206 3.57 -3.42 19.22
C HIS A 206 4.29 -4.49 20.02
N LEU A 207 3.69 -4.98 21.11
CA LEU A 207 4.31 -5.95 22.03
C LEU A 207 3.88 -7.38 21.70
N ASP A 208 2.58 -7.56 21.44
CA ASP A 208 1.98 -8.86 21.11
C ASP A 208 0.60 -8.70 20.45
N MET A 209 0.01 -9.82 20.02
CA MET A 209 -1.35 -9.88 19.48
C MET A 209 -2.38 -9.36 20.49
N THR A 210 -3.34 -8.56 20.00
CA THR A 210 -4.39 -7.96 20.82
C THR A 210 -5.76 -8.50 20.41
N ASP A 211 -6.42 -9.24 21.32
CA ASP A 211 -7.77 -9.76 21.12
C ASP A 211 -8.80 -8.77 21.70
N ILE A 212 -9.68 -8.26 20.83
CA ILE A 212 -10.76 -7.32 21.18
C ILE A 212 -12.15 -7.95 21.07
N THR A 213 -12.26 -9.28 20.92
CA THR A 213 -13.54 -10.00 20.71
C THR A 213 -14.64 -9.59 21.69
N ASN A 214 -14.27 -9.39 22.96
CA ASN A 214 -15.23 -9.08 24.03
C ASN A 214 -15.34 -7.59 24.36
N THR A 215 -14.47 -6.75 23.82
CA THR A 215 -14.42 -5.31 24.12
C THR A 215 -14.89 -4.47 22.94
N TRP A 216 -14.76 -4.98 21.72
CA TRP A 216 -15.16 -4.30 20.50
C TRP A 216 -16.68 -4.15 20.43
N MET A 217 -17.10 -2.99 19.92
CA MET A 217 -18.50 -2.64 19.71
C MET A 217 -18.67 -2.18 18.28
N GLU A 218 -19.84 -2.47 17.68
CA GLU A 218 -20.16 -2.06 16.31
C GLU A 218 -20.07 -0.54 16.09
N GLN A 219 -20.24 0.25 17.16
CA GLN A 219 -20.06 1.69 17.13
C GLN A 219 -18.65 2.12 16.69
N GLU A 220 -17.62 1.27 16.83
CA GLU A 220 -16.28 1.55 16.30
C GLU A 220 -16.25 1.65 14.76
N LEU A 221 -17.24 1.09 14.05
CA LEU A 221 -17.39 1.24 12.60
C LEU A 221 -18.07 2.54 12.20
N THR A 222 -18.73 3.24 13.13
CA THR A 222 -19.55 4.42 12.81
C THR A 222 -18.75 5.52 12.10
N PRO A 223 -17.52 5.88 12.51
CA PRO A 223 -16.73 6.87 11.78
C PRO A 223 -16.41 6.43 10.35
N TYR A 224 -16.07 5.16 10.13
CA TYR A 224 -15.82 4.61 8.81
C TYR A 224 -17.07 4.68 7.93
N ILE A 225 -18.23 4.23 8.44
CA ILE A 225 -19.50 4.25 7.71
C ILE A 225 -19.83 5.66 7.22
N LYS A 226 -19.81 6.65 8.13
CA LYS A 226 -20.15 8.03 7.80
C LYS A 226 -19.19 8.64 6.79
N LEU A 227 -17.88 8.48 7.00
CA LEU A 227 -16.87 9.06 6.12
C LEU A 227 -16.87 8.40 4.73
N ILE A 228 -17.11 7.09 4.64
CA ILE A 228 -17.26 6.40 3.34
C ILE A 228 -18.51 6.90 2.61
N GLN A 229 -19.66 6.99 3.30
CA GLN A 229 -20.91 7.47 2.71
C GLN A 229 -20.82 8.93 2.24
N ASN A 230 -20.06 9.76 2.95
CA ASN A 230 -19.81 11.15 2.56
C ASN A 230 -18.74 11.31 1.45
N GLY A 231 -18.14 10.21 0.96
CA GLY A 231 -17.08 10.28 -0.05
C GLY A 231 -15.76 10.86 0.48
N MET A 232 -15.54 10.82 1.78
CA MET A 232 -14.43 11.46 2.47
C MET A 232 -13.19 10.58 2.63
N VAL A 233 -13.21 9.32 2.21
CA VAL A 233 -12.10 8.38 2.44
C VAL A 233 -11.20 8.23 1.20
N ASP A 234 -9.92 8.58 1.32
CA ASP A 234 -8.91 8.32 0.28
C ASP A 234 -8.29 6.92 0.43
N ALA A 235 -7.93 6.57 1.66
CA ALA A 235 -7.33 5.29 2.04
C ALA A 235 -7.84 4.80 3.41
N VAL A 236 -7.69 3.51 3.67
CA VAL A 236 -7.90 2.89 5.00
C VAL A 236 -6.66 2.08 5.36
N MET A 237 -6.21 2.19 6.60
CA MET A 237 -5.16 1.34 7.16
C MET A 237 -5.78 0.36 8.16
N THR A 238 -5.44 -0.91 8.03
CA THR A 238 -5.93 -1.99 8.92
C THR A 238 -5.16 -2.01 10.24
N ALA A 239 -5.63 -2.83 11.19
CA ALA A 239 -4.96 -3.07 12.46
C ALA A 239 -4.56 -4.54 12.62
N HIS A 240 -3.53 -4.82 13.41
CA HIS A 240 -3.15 -6.19 13.78
C HIS A 240 -3.90 -6.68 15.05
N ILE A 241 -5.22 -6.53 15.04
CA ILE A 241 -6.11 -6.93 16.14
C ILE A 241 -6.97 -8.13 15.75
N VAL A 242 -7.25 -9.00 16.72
CA VAL A 242 -8.10 -10.18 16.55
C VAL A 242 -9.49 -9.90 17.09
N ASN A 243 -10.51 -10.33 16.36
CA ASN A 243 -11.90 -10.29 16.82
C ASN A 243 -12.67 -11.53 16.34
N GLY A 244 -12.88 -12.48 17.24
CA GLY A 244 -13.59 -13.73 16.99
C GLY A 244 -15.06 -13.59 16.57
N ARG A 245 -15.68 -12.42 16.83
CA ARG A 245 -17.06 -12.13 16.37
C ARG A 245 -17.09 -11.68 14.91
N LEU A 246 -16.00 -11.08 14.42
CA LEU A 246 -15.86 -10.65 13.02
C LEU A 246 -15.18 -11.73 12.16
N ASP A 247 -14.25 -12.48 12.74
CA ASP A 247 -13.62 -13.62 12.10
C ASP A 247 -13.45 -14.78 13.10
N GLN A 248 -14.22 -15.83 12.92
CA GLN A 248 -14.19 -17.04 13.76
C GLN A 248 -12.84 -17.77 13.72
N ASP A 249 -12.05 -17.59 12.66
CA ASP A 249 -10.70 -18.17 12.53
C ASP A 249 -9.66 -17.37 13.32
N LYS A 250 -10.09 -16.26 13.94
CA LYS A 250 -9.27 -15.38 14.79
C LYS A 250 -8.00 -14.87 14.11
N LEU A 251 -8.05 -14.69 12.79
CA LEU A 251 -6.99 -13.98 12.07
C LEU A 251 -6.96 -12.51 12.51
N PRO A 252 -5.76 -11.90 12.62
CA PRO A 252 -5.64 -10.45 12.73
C PRO A 252 -6.39 -9.76 11.59
N ALA A 253 -6.98 -8.59 11.83
CA ALA A 253 -7.80 -7.91 10.83
C ALA A 253 -7.05 -7.66 9.51
N THR A 254 -5.77 -7.31 9.56
CA THR A 254 -4.88 -7.19 8.38
C THR A 254 -4.80 -8.47 7.53
N LEU A 255 -4.93 -9.64 8.14
CA LEU A 255 -4.81 -10.95 7.49
C LEU A 255 -6.17 -11.62 7.21
N SER A 256 -7.29 -10.97 7.58
CA SER A 256 -8.63 -11.57 7.52
C SER A 256 -9.41 -11.17 6.26
N PRO A 257 -9.71 -12.10 5.34
CA PRO A 257 -10.62 -11.82 4.23
C PRO A 257 -12.06 -11.56 4.68
N LYS A 258 -12.47 -12.04 5.86
CA LYS A 258 -13.80 -11.74 6.41
C LYS A 258 -13.90 -10.28 6.84
N ILE A 259 -12.82 -9.72 7.38
CA ILE A 259 -12.80 -8.31 7.82
C ILE A 259 -12.52 -7.36 6.66
N ILE A 260 -11.50 -7.60 5.83
CA ILE A 260 -11.18 -6.67 4.73
C ILE A 260 -12.16 -6.86 3.57
N ASN A 261 -12.18 -8.03 2.93
CA ASN A 261 -13.07 -8.27 1.79
C ASN A 261 -14.56 -8.36 2.20
N GLY A 262 -14.86 -8.97 3.35
CA GLY A 262 -16.24 -9.11 3.84
C GLY A 262 -16.80 -7.80 4.40
N LEU A 263 -16.22 -7.31 5.50
CA LEU A 263 -16.76 -6.15 6.20
C LEU A 263 -16.44 -4.83 5.47
N LEU A 264 -15.17 -4.52 5.18
CA LEU A 264 -14.80 -3.23 4.59
C LEU A 264 -15.27 -3.09 3.13
N ARG A 265 -14.86 -4.03 2.27
CA ARG A 265 -15.09 -3.94 0.82
C ARG A 265 -16.56 -4.18 0.45
N ARG A 266 -17.16 -5.28 0.93
CA ARG A 266 -18.57 -5.61 0.62
C ARG A 266 -19.55 -4.95 1.57
N GLY A 267 -19.34 -5.06 2.89
CA GLY A 267 -20.26 -4.53 3.90
C GLY A 267 -20.35 -3.00 3.90
N LEU A 268 -19.20 -2.32 3.95
CA LEU A 268 -19.13 -0.86 3.94
C LEU A 268 -19.01 -0.26 2.53
N ARG A 269 -18.95 -1.10 1.49
CA ARG A 269 -18.86 -0.70 0.07
C ARG A 269 -17.67 0.21 -0.24
N TYR A 270 -16.54 -0.01 0.42
CA TYR A 270 -15.32 0.76 0.17
C TYR A 270 -14.46 0.13 -0.93
N ASP A 271 -14.23 0.82 -2.05
CA ASP A 271 -13.34 0.37 -3.15
C ASP A 271 -12.02 1.18 -3.27
N GLY A 272 -11.69 2.01 -2.28
CA GLY A 272 -10.44 2.78 -2.26
C GLY A 272 -9.21 1.97 -1.81
N VAL A 273 -8.04 2.59 -1.66
CA VAL A 273 -6.81 1.87 -1.28
C VAL A 273 -6.88 1.37 0.17
N VAL A 274 -6.41 0.14 0.41
CA VAL A 274 -6.19 -0.43 1.74
C VAL A 274 -4.69 -0.66 1.99
N PHE A 275 -4.18 -0.07 3.06
CA PHE A 275 -2.84 -0.31 3.59
C PHE A 275 -2.92 -1.32 4.73
N SER A 276 -1.89 -2.17 4.86
CA SER A 276 -1.65 -2.83 6.14
C SER A 276 -1.12 -1.82 7.16
N ASP A 277 -1.27 -2.10 8.46
CA ASP A 277 -0.30 -1.58 9.44
C ASP A 277 1.07 -2.24 9.20
N ASP A 278 2.11 -1.82 9.92
CA ASP A 278 3.47 -2.33 9.72
C ASP A 278 3.54 -3.85 9.94
N MET A 279 3.83 -4.59 8.87
CA MET A 279 3.89 -6.06 8.86
C MET A 279 5.04 -6.60 9.72
N GLN A 280 5.97 -5.75 10.16
CA GLN A 280 7.07 -6.12 11.06
C GLN A 280 6.70 -6.06 12.54
N MET A 281 5.53 -5.51 12.90
CA MET A 281 5.04 -5.49 14.28
C MET A 281 4.88 -6.89 14.86
N HIS A 282 5.12 -7.02 16.16
CA HIS A 282 5.14 -8.32 16.86
C HIS A 282 3.80 -9.06 16.85
N ALA A 283 2.67 -8.35 16.75
CA ALA A 283 1.36 -8.96 16.53
C ALA A 283 1.29 -9.84 15.27
N ILE A 284 2.16 -9.60 14.28
CA ILE A 284 2.30 -10.43 13.07
C ILE A 284 3.60 -11.24 13.13
N SER A 285 4.74 -10.59 13.31
CA SER A 285 6.06 -11.18 13.10
C SER A 285 6.44 -12.30 14.08
N LYS A 286 5.77 -12.40 15.25
CA LYS A 286 5.95 -13.52 16.19
C LYS A 286 5.06 -14.72 15.90
N HIS A 287 3.98 -14.53 15.14
CA HIS A 287 2.89 -15.51 14.99
C HIS A 287 2.80 -16.09 13.59
N TYR A 288 3.30 -15.37 12.59
CA TYR A 288 3.25 -15.78 11.18
C TYR A 288 4.64 -15.74 10.58
N THR A 289 4.91 -16.66 9.65
CA THR A 289 6.11 -16.54 8.83
C THR A 289 6.00 -15.32 7.91
N PHE A 290 7.15 -14.81 7.45
CA PHE A 290 7.18 -13.63 6.60
C PHE A 290 6.39 -13.85 5.30
N GLU A 291 6.63 -14.95 4.62
CA GLU A 291 5.96 -15.38 3.40
C GLU A 291 4.46 -15.60 3.63
N GLU A 292 4.08 -16.24 4.73
CA GLU A 292 2.68 -16.46 5.09
C GLU A 292 1.93 -15.15 5.35
N SER A 293 2.54 -14.21 6.08
CA SER A 293 1.92 -12.91 6.38
C SER A 293 1.67 -12.10 5.11
N ILE A 294 2.59 -12.11 4.15
CA ILE A 294 2.45 -11.47 2.83
C ILE A 294 1.28 -12.11 2.07
N LYS A 295 1.27 -13.44 1.97
CA LYS A 295 0.21 -14.19 1.28
C LYS A 295 -1.17 -13.88 1.86
N LEU A 296 -1.31 -13.98 3.19
CA LEU A 296 -2.58 -13.77 3.87
C LEU A 296 -3.07 -12.33 3.72
N ALA A 297 -2.20 -11.33 3.89
CA ALA A 297 -2.58 -9.92 3.73
C ALA A 297 -3.06 -9.61 2.31
N ILE A 298 -2.36 -10.10 1.27
CA ILE A 298 -2.77 -9.89 -0.12
C ILE A 298 -4.13 -10.57 -0.38
N LEU A 299 -4.29 -11.84 0.00
CA LEU A 299 -5.55 -12.57 -0.17
C LEU A 299 -6.71 -11.99 0.65
N ALA A 300 -6.41 -11.38 1.80
CA ALA A 300 -7.40 -10.69 2.62
C ALA A 300 -7.97 -9.45 1.94
N GLY A 301 -7.20 -8.79 1.07
CA GLY A 301 -7.62 -7.60 0.32
C GLY A 301 -6.77 -6.34 0.58
N VAL A 302 -5.60 -6.48 1.23
CA VAL A 302 -4.64 -5.38 1.38
C VAL A 302 -4.01 -5.04 0.03
N ASP A 303 -4.05 -3.77 -0.36
CA ASP A 303 -3.48 -3.30 -1.62
C ASP A 303 -2.01 -2.90 -1.47
N ILE A 304 -1.63 -2.28 -0.35
CA ILE A 304 -0.24 -1.88 -0.07
C ILE A 304 0.23 -2.45 1.27
N LEU A 305 1.31 -3.22 1.24
CA LEU A 305 1.97 -3.81 2.40
C LEU A 305 3.04 -2.87 2.95
N CYS A 306 2.97 -2.58 4.23
CA CYS A 306 3.91 -1.71 4.92
C CYS A 306 5.05 -2.51 5.57
N PHE A 307 6.28 -2.30 5.10
CA PHE A 307 7.52 -2.82 5.69
C PHE A 307 8.41 -1.66 6.10
N THR A 308 8.13 -1.07 7.26
CA THR A 308 8.66 0.27 7.56
C THR A 308 10.14 0.28 7.97
N ASN A 309 10.71 -0.89 8.27
CA ASN A 309 12.09 -1.05 8.77
C ASN A 309 12.38 -0.09 9.95
N ASN A 310 11.39 0.08 10.82
CA ASN A 310 11.47 0.98 11.98
C ASN A 310 11.06 0.32 13.31
N ILE A 311 10.69 -0.96 13.31
CA ILE A 311 10.38 -1.71 14.52
C ILE A 311 11.68 -2.21 15.15
N HIS A 312 11.96 -1.76 16.37
CA HIS A 312 13.14 -2.18 17.11
C HIS A 312 13.13 -3.70 17.34
N GLY A 313 14.27 -4.36 17.08
CA GLY A 313 14.38 -5.82 17.21
C GLY A 313 13.73 -6.63 16.08
N SER A 314 13.08 -5.98 15.10
CA SER A 314 12.59 -6.66 13.90
C SER A 314 13.71 -6.84 12.87
N ARG A 315 13.59 -7.87 12.02
CA ARG A 315 14.50 -8.08 10.88
C ARG A 315 14.18 -7.06 9.79
N GLU A 316 15.21 -6.41 9.25
CA GLU A 316 15.04 -5.57 8.07
C GLU A 316 14.66 -6.41 6.84
N HIS A 317 13.70 -5.91 6.07
CA HIS A 317 13.24 -6.52 4.83
C HIS A 317 13.58 -5.61 3.66
N THR A 318 14.37 -6.12 2.72
CA THR A 318 14.70 -5.40 1.49
C THR A 318 13.53 -5.46 0.52
N VAL A 319 13.41 -4.42 -0.32
CA VAL A 319 12.39 -4.35 -1.38
C VAL A 319 12.49 -5.57 -2.30
N ASP A 320 13.70 -5.94 -2.73
CA ASP A 320 13.92 -7.10 -3.60
C ASP A 320 13.39 -8.41 -2.99
N LYS A 321 13.56 -8.60 -1.68
CA LYS A 321 13.09 -9.82 -1.01
C LYS A 321 11.56 -9.88 -1.00
N VAL A 322 10.90 -8.79 -0.59
CA VAL A 322 9.43 -8.70 -0.57
C VAL A 322 8.87 -8.92 -1.97
N HIS A 323 9.45 -8.23 -2.94
CA HIS A 323 9.06 -8.29 -4.35
C HIS A 323 9.16 -9.70 -4.91
N ALA A 324 10.30 -10.38 -4.70
CA ALA A 324 10.51 -11.76 -5.15
C ALA A 324 9.51 -12.75 -4.53
N ILE A 325 9.15 -12.59 -3.25
CA ILE A 325 8.15 -13.44 -2.59
C ILE A 325 6.78 -13.28 -3.25
N ILE A 326 6.32 -12.03 -3.44
CA ILE A 326 5.02 -11.77 -4.08
C ILE A 326 5.03 -12.32 -5.51
N ARG A 327 6.12 -12.09 -6.25
CA ARG A 327 6.26 -12.60 -7.62
C ARG A 327 6.16 -14.12 -7.67
N ASN A 328 6.85 -14.83 -6.78
CA ASN A 328 6.79 -16.29 -6.73
C ASN A 328 5.38 -16.80 -6.45
N PHE A 329 4.65 -16.18 -5.51
CA PHE A 329 3.25 -16.54 -5.25
C PHE A 329 2.33 -16.29 -6.46
N VAL A 330 2.63 -15.31 -7.31
CA VAL A 330 1.85 -15.08 -8.53
C VAL A 330 2.20 -16.11 -9.59
N LEU A 331 3.49 -16.43 -9.75
CA LEU A 331 3.97 -17.39 -10.75
C LEU A 331 3.54 -18.84 -10.45
N ASP A 332 3.44 -19.22 -9.17
CA ASP A 332 2.97 -20.54 -8.75
C ASP A 332 1.44 -20.63 -8.61
N GLY A 333 0.71 -19.52 -8.80
CA GLY A 333 -0.74 -19.44 -8.75
C GLY A 333 -1.34 -19.32 -7.34
N THR A 334 -0.53 -19.26 -6.28
CA THR A 334 -0.98 -19.03 -4.90
C THR A 334 -1.73 -17.71 -4.75
N ILE A 335 -1.28 -16.66 -5.45
CA ILE A 335 -1.98 -15.38 -5.56
C ILE A 335 -2.40 -15.21 -7.02
N PRO A 336 -3.70 -15.09 -7.33
CA PRO A 336 -4.13 -14.91 -8.71
C PRO A 336 -3.69 -13.55 -9.24
N VAL A 337 -3.28 -13.49 -10.51
CA VAL A 337 -2.86 -12.24 -11.18
C VAL A 337 -3.93 -11.15 -11.07
N SER A 338 -5.22 -11.53 -11.18
CA SER A 338 -6.34 -10.61 -11.02
C SER A 338 -6.34 -9.87 -9.67
N ARG A 339 -5.87 -10.50 -8.60
CA ARG A 339 -5.75 -9.85 -7.29
C ARG A 339 -4.71 -8.72 -7.31
N ILE A 340 -3.61 -8.91 -8.03
CA ILE A 340 -2.58 -7.88 -8.22
C ILE A 340 -3.13 -6.73 -9.08
N ASP A 341 -3.86 -7.06 -10.14
CA ASP A 341 -4.50 -6.07 -11.03
C ASP A 341 -5.53 -5.20 -10.30
N GLU A 342 -6.33 -5.79 -9.42
CA GLU A 342 -7.28 -5.07 -8.58
C GLU A 342 -6.57 -4.05 -7.67
N SER A 343 -5.51 -4.46 -6.97
CA SER A 343 -4.71 -3.56 -6.13
C SER A 343 -4.12 -2.44 -6.97
N PHE A 344 -3.46 -2.79 -8.08
CA PHE A 344 -2.80 -1.83 -8.95
C PHE A 344 -3.79 -0.79 -9.49
N ARG A 345 -4.98 -1.22 -9.92
CA ARG A 345 -6.05 -0.31 -10.38
C ARG A 345 -6.41 0.71 -9.29
N ARG A 346 -6.64 0.28 -8.04
CA ARG A 346 -6.99 1.19 -6.94
C ARG A 346 -5.86 2.17 -6.64
N ILE A 347 -4.62 1.66 -6.57
CA ILE A 347 -3.42 2.45 -6.28
C ILE A 347 -3.20 3.52 -7.34
N VAL A 348 -3.19 3.13 -8.61
CA VAL A 348 -2.98 4.08 -9.72
C VAL A 348 -4.14 5.07 -9.84
N THR A 349 -5.39 4.63 -9.59
CA THR A 349 -6.56 5.54 -9.57
C THR A 349 -6.40 6.63 -8.51
N LEU A 350 -5.90 6.30 -7.32
CA LEU A 350 -5.62 7.29 -6.28
C LEU A 350 -4.43 8.18 -6.68
N LYS A 351 -3.33 7.61 -7.18
CA LYS A 351 -2.13 8.37 -7.60
C LYS A 351 -2.39 9.35 -8.72
N ARG A 352 -3.32 9.07 -9.65
CA ARG A 352 -3.72 10.02 -10.71
C ARG A 352 -4.25 11.34 -10.15
N LYS A 353 -4.83 11.33 -8.95
CA LYS A 353 -5.34 12.54 -8.30
C LYS A 353 -4.24 13.45 -7.73
N LEU A 354 -2.96 13.03 -7.76
CA LEU A 354 -1.84 13.88 -7.32
C LEU A 354 -1.60 15.10 -8.23
N GLY A 355 -2.14 15.10 -9.47
CA GLY A 355 -2.03 16.20 -10.43
C GLY A 355 -0.62 16.44 -11.00
N GLY A 356 -0.51 17.19 -12.12
CA GLY A 356 0.74 17.63 -12.75
C GLY A 356 1.07 16.96 -14.11
N GLU A 357 2.31 17.11 -14.62
CA GLU A 357 2.86 16.38 -15.80
C GLU A 357 2.71 14.86 -15.69
N ALA A 358 2.59 14.38 -14.45
CA ALA A 358 2.06 13.09 -14.07
C ALA A 358 0.84 12.65 -14.91
N GLU A 359 -0.22 13.45 -14.97
CA GLU A 359 -1.46 13.06 -15.65
C GLU A 359 -1.26 12.84 -17.17
N ARG A 360 -0.33 13.58 -17.78
CA ARG A 360 0.04 13.45 -19.20
C ARG A 360 0.96 12.25 -19.44
N TYR A 361 2.02 12.11 -18.65
CA TYR A 361 2.94 10.97 -18.71
C TYR A 361 2.24 9.63 -18.39
N TYR A 362 1.34 9.60 -17.41
CA TYR A 362 0.57 8.40 -17.03
C TYR A 362 -0.60 8.09 -17.95
N GLY A 363 -1.14 9.10 -18.63
CA GLY A 363 -2.08 8.87 -19.73
C GLY A 363 -1.40 8.09 -20.84
N ASP A 364 -0.22 8.54 -21.27
CA ASP A 364 0.52 7.96 -22.37
C ASP A 364 1.13 6.60 -22.01
N GLU A 365 1.77 6.46 -20.85
CA GLU A 365 2.38 5.18 -20.43
C GLU A 365 1.32 4.10 -20.15
N LEU A 366 0.18 4.47 -19.54
CA LEU A 366 -0.91 3.53 -19.35
C LEU A 366 -1.55 3.13 -20.68
N ALA A 367 -1.76 4.08 -21.60
CA ALA A 367 -2.27 3.77 -22.93
C ALA A 367 -1.31 2.84 -23.68
N GLN A 368 0.00 3.05 -23.53
CA GLN A 368 1.03 2.22 -24.14
C GLN A 368 1.08 0.82 -23.50
N LEU A 369 0.96 0.73 -22.17
CA LEU A 369 0.89 -0.54 -21.45
C LEU A 369 -0.38 -1.32 -21.81
N GLN A 370 -1.52 -0.63 -21.93
CA GLN A 370 -2.78 -1.21 -22.38
C GLN A 370 -2.70 -1.69 -23.83
N ALA A 371 -2.03 -0.95 -24.71
CA ALA A 371 -1.79 -1.36 -26.09
C ALA A 371 -0.87 -2.59 -26.17
N GLN A 372 0.21 -2.62 -25.39
CA GLN A 372 1.11 -3.77 -25.30
C GLN A 372 0.42 -5.02 -24.74
N LEU A 373 -0.47 -4.84 -23.74
CA LEU A 373 -1.29 -5.93 -23.21
C LEU A 373 -2.26 -6.45 -24.27
N ALA A 374 -2.96 -5.57 -24.98
CA ALA A 374 -3.87 -5.96 -26.06
C ALA A 374 -3.14 -6.69 -27.21
N GLU A 375 -1.92 -6.27 -27.54
CA GLU A 375 -1.08 -6.94 -28.53
C GLU A 375 -0.66 -8.34 -28.04
N LYS A 376 -0.21 -8.47 -26.78
CA LYS A 376 0.12 -9.78 -26.19
C LYS A 376 -1.08 -10.71 -26.13
N ASP A 377 -2.25 -10.20 -25.76
CA ASP A 377 -3.49 -10.98 -25.73
C ASP A 377 -3.88 -11.46 -27.13
N SER A 378 -3.72 -10.61 -28.15
CA SER A 378 -3.93 -10.99 -29.55
C SER A 378 -2.94 -12.05 -30.02
N LEU A 379 -1.67 -11.93 -29.64
CA LEU A 379 -0.62 -12.90 -29.98
C LEU A 379 -0.86 -14.24 -29.27
N LEU A 380 -1.31 -14.20 -28.01
CA LEU A 380 -1.69 -15.38 -27.25
C LEU A 380 -2.85 -16.11 -27.92
N LEU A 381 -3.90 -15.38 -28.30
CA LEU A 381 -5.05 -15.93 -29.02
C LEU A 381 -4.63 -16.57 -30.34
N PHE A 382 -3.76 -15.90 -31.10
CA PHE A 382 -3.21 -16.42 -32.35
C PHE A 382 -2.40 -17.72 -32.13
N ASN A 383 -1.56 -17.77 -31.11
CA ASN A 383 -0.77 -18.96 -30.79
C ASN A 383 -1.64 -20.12 -30.31
N GLN A 384 -2.69 -19.84 -29.52
CA GLN A 384 -3.68 -20.85 -29.11
C GLN A 384 -4.40 -21.46 -30.32
N GLU A 385 -4.79 -20.63 -31.30
CA GLU A 385 -5.41 -21.13 -32.53
C GLU A 385 -4.45 -21.96 -33.38
N ARG A 386 -3.18 -21.56 -33.48
CA ARG A 386 -2.16 -22.38 -34.15
C ARG A 386 -1.90 -23.71 -33.44
N LEU A 387 -1.92 -23.71 -32.11
CA LEU A 387 -1.79 -24.94 -31.33
C LEU A 387 -2.95 -25.88 -31.63
N ARG A 388 -4.18 -25.35 -31.62
CA ARG A 388 -5.41 -26.09 -31.95
C ARG A 388 -5.34 -26.71 -33.34
N GLN A 389 -4.92 -25.94 -34.35
CA GLN A 389 -4.76 -26.43 -35.73
C GLN A 389 -3.67 -27.50 -35.85
N ALA A 390 -2.56 -27.36 -35.11
CA ALA A 390 -1.50 -28.36 -35.08
C ALA A 390 -1.97 -29.66 -34.42
N GLU A 391 -2.74 -29.57 -33.32
CA GLU A 391 -3.37 -30.72 -32.66
C GLU A 391 -4.36 -31.43 -33.58
N GLU A 392 -5.22 -30.69 -34.29
CA GLU A 392 -6.15 -31.23 -35.28
C GLU A 392 -5.41 -31.95 -36.43
N ALA A 393 -4.33 -31.36 -36.95
CA ALA A 393 -3.51 -31.98 -38.00
C ALA A 393 -2.80 -33.26 -37.51
N LEU A 394 -2.32 -33.27 -36.27
CA LEU A 394 -1.73 -34.45 -35.62
C LEU A 394 -2.74 -35.59 -35.49
N ILE A 395 -3.98 -35.27 -35.07
CA ILE A 395 -5.09 -36.24 -35.00
C ILE A 395 -5.40 -36.79 -36.39
N GLU A 396 -5.42 -35.95 -37.42
CA GLU A 396 -5.71 -36.38 -38.79
C GLU A 396 -4.61 -37.29 -39.37
N VAL A 397 -3.33 -36.99 -39.08
CA VAL A 397 -2.19 -37.82 -39.48
C VAL A 397 -2.20 -39.16 -38.74
N ALA A 398 -2.50 -39.16 -37.43
CA ALA A 398 -2.62 -40.38 -36.64
C ALA A 398 -3.75 -41.29 -37.17
N GLY A 399 -4.92 -40.72 -37.47
CA GLY A 399 -6.03 -41.46 -38.08
C GLY A 399 -5.71 -42.04 -39.47
N LYS A 400 -4.97 -41.29 -40.31
CA LYS A 400 -4.48 -41.78 -41.61
C LYS A 400 -3.48 -42.92 -41.46
N GLN A 401 -2.59 -42.89 -40.46
CA GLN A 401 -1.64 -43.98 -40.19
C GLN A 401 -2.32 -45.25 -39.66
N GLU A 402 -3.34 -45.13 -38.81
CA GLU A 402 -4.15 -46.27 -38.36
C GLU A 402 -4.93 -46.92 -39.51
N SER A 403 -5.50 -46.12 -40.42
CA SER A 403 -6.19 -46.64 -41.61
C SER A 403 -5.25 -47.40 -42.56
N LYS A 404 -4.00 -46.94 -42.72
CA LYS A 404 -2.96 -47.62 -43.51
C LYS A 404 -2.49 -48.91 -42.84
N LYS A 405 -2.42 -48.97 -41.51
CA LYS A 405 -2.13 -50.22 -40.77
C LYS A 405 -3.26 -51.24 -40.88
N LYS A 406 -4.53 -50.80 -40.87
CA LYS A 406 -5.70 -51.68 -41.07
C LYS A 406 -5.84 -52.21 -42.51
N ARG A 407 -5.30 -51.53 -43.52
CA ARG A 407 -5.27 -52.01 -44.93
C ARG A 407 -4.09 -52.94 -45.27
N LYS A 408 -3.11 -53.08 -44.37
CA LYS A 408 -1.93 -53.96 -44.52
C LYS A 408 -2.00 -55.22 -43.66
N LYS A 409 -3.04 -55.35 -42.84
CA LYS A 409 -3.52 -56.62 -42.29
C LYS A 409 -4.69 -57.07 -43.14
#